data_AF-A0A485D5J6-F1
#
_entry.id   AF-A0A485D5J6-F1
#
_cell.length_a   1.000
_cell.length_b   1.000
_cell.length_c   1.000
_cell.angle_alpha   90.00
_cell.angle_beta   90.00
_cell.angle_gamma   90.00
#
_symmetry.space_group_name_H-M   'P 1'
#
loop_
_entity.id
_entity.type
_entity.pdbx_description
1 polymer ?
#
loop_
_entity_poly.entity_id
_entity_poly.type
_entity_poly.pdbx_seq_one_letter_code
_entity_poly.pdbx_strand_id
1 'polypeptide(L)'
;MVMRAMGEVLLTRLDYRSFADFVGDYLGPQASFYLGWTYWLSWVVTCIADVVVCGSYMQYWFPEMSAWMPALSTLGILFLFNLLSVKMFGEAEFWFALIKVITIIALIVTGAWMVATGWTSPDGVKASLSHITDPTVFMPPWRHRLLCRFPDSYLLLYRN
;
A
#
# COMPACT_ATOMS: atom_id res chain seq x y z
N MET A 1 12.02 7.37 11.67
CA MET A 1 13.32 8.05 11.88
C MET A 1 13.72 8.89 10.68
N VAL A 2 13.71 8.35 9.45
CA VAL A 2 14.04 9.10 8.22
C VAL A 2 13.17 10.35 8.05
N MET A 3 11.84 10.26 8.21
CA MET A 3 10.92 11.40 8.02
C MET A 3 11.09 12.54 9.03
N ARG A 4 11.57 12.23 10.25
CA ARG A 4 11.85 13.23 11.28
C ARG A 4 13.16 13.96 11.02
N ALA A 5 14.22 13.21 10.69
CA ALA A 5 15.51 13.77 10.33
C ALA A 5 15.41 14.66 9.07
N MET A 6 14.63 14.24 8.07
CA MET A 6 14.35 15.07 6.89
C MET A 6 13.61 16.36 7.25
N GLY A 7 12.66 16.32 8.18
CA GLY A 7 11.96 17.50 8.67
C GLY A 7 12.89 18.51 9.37
N GLU A 8 13.83 18.04 10.19
CA GLU A 8 14.82 18.90 10.85
C GLU A 8 15.77 19.58 9.85
N VAL A 9 16.19 18.87 8.79
CA VAL A 9 17.05 19.40 7.71
C VAL A 9 16.32 20.46 6.87
N LEU A 10 15.06 20.25 6.53
CA LEU A 10 14.25 21.22 5.77
C LEU A 10 13.99 22.52 6.56
N LEU A 11 13.90 22.44 7.89
CA LEU A 11 13.74 23.61 8.76
C LEU A 11 15.04 24.40 8.96
N THR A 12 16.21 23.77 8.75
CA THR A 12 17.51 24.46 8.89
C THR A 12 17.88 25.26 7.66
N ARG A 13 17.43 24.87 6.45
CA ARG A 13 17.64 25.62 5.20
C ARG A 13 16.43 25.52 4.27
N LEU A 14 15.71 26.64 4.13
CA LEU A 14 14.51 26.79 3.28
C LEU A 14 14.82 27.02 1.79
N ASP A 15 16.10 27.06 1.39
CA ASP A 15 16.49 27.32 -0.01
C ASP A 15 16.34 26.07 -0.90
N TYR A 16 16.19 24.88 -0.29
CA TYR A 16 15.99 23.62 -1.00
C TYR A 16 14.55 23.46 -1.47
N ARG A 17 14.36 23.37 -2.79
CA ARG A 17 13.04 23.19 -3.42
C ARG A 17 12.66 21.74 -3.65
N SER A 18 13.65 20.83 -3.71
CA SER A 18 13.43 19.40 -3.93
C SER A 18 14.33 18.53 -3.04
N PHE A 19 13.84 17.35 -2.67
CA PHE A 19 14.63 16.33 -1.97
C PHE A 19 15.90 15.95 -2.75
N ALA A 20 15.84 15.97 -4.08
CA ALA A 20 17.00 15.71 -4.94
C ALA A 20 18.08 16.81 -4.82
N ASP A 21 17.71 18.06 -4.56
CA ASP A 21 18.66 19.17 -4.41
C ASP A 21 19.45 19.04 -3.10
N PHE A 22 18.76 18.70 -2.01
CA PHE A 22 19.40 18.38 -0.73
C PHE A 22 20.40 17.22 -0.88
N VAL A 23 20.03 16.15 -1.57
CA VAL A 23 20.95 15.02 -1.73
C VAL A 23 22.13 15.38 -2.66
N GLY A 24 21.91 16.24 -3.64
CA GLY A 24 22.99 16.77 -4.48
C GLY A 24 24.05 17.52 -3.69
N ASP A 25 23.62 18.36 -2.76
CA ASP A 25 24.52 19.15 -1.92
C ASP A 25 25.29 18.32 -0.89
N TYR A 26 24.65 17.30 -0.29
CA TYR A 26 25.25 16.51 0.80
C TYR A 26 25.98 15.24 0.34
N LEU A 27 25.47 14.54 -0.69
CA LEU A 27 26.05 13.28 -1.20
C LEU A 27 26.68 13.43 -2.59
N GLY A 28 26.59 14.61 -3.18
CA GLY A 28 27.18 14.94 -4.48
C GLY A 28 26.20 14.79 -5.67
N PRO A 29 26.56 15.39 -6.81
CA PRO A 29 25.66 15.50 -7.96
C PRO A 29 25.29 14.13 -8.58
N GLN A 30 26.15 13.13 -8.45
CA GLN A 30 25.86 11.77 -8.93
C GLN A 30 24.74 11.11 -8.09
N ALA A 31 24.73 11.31 -6.77
CA ALA A 31 23.71 10.73 -5.89
C ALA A 31 22.33 11.34 -6.14
N SER A 32 22.26 12.65 -6.39
CA SER A 32 21.03 13.34 -6.80
C SER A 32 20.49 12.81 -8.13
N PHE A 33 21.37 12.57 -9.11
CA PHE A 33 20.99 11.99 -10.40
C PHE A 33 20.34 10.61 -10.25
N TYR A 34 20.97 9.70 -9.49
CA TYR A 34 20.40 8.37 -9.24
C TYR A 34 19.07 8.43 -8.49
N LEU A 35 18.95 9.32 -7.49
CA LEU A 35 17.70 9.50 -6.75
C LEU A 35 16.57 10.06 -7.60
N GLY A 36 16.85 11.05 -8.44
CA GLY A 36 15.87 11.54 -9.41
C GLY A 36 15.40 10.42 -10.33
N TRP A 37 16.33 9.56 -10.76
CA TRP A 37 15.99 8.48 -11.67
C TRP A 37 15.18 7.36 -10.99
N THR A 38 15.56 6.95 -9.78
CA THR A 38 14.80 6.00 -8.96
C THR A 38 13.42 6.54 -8.61
N TYR A 39 13.30 7.83 -8.30
CA TYR A 39 12.02 8.46 -8.02
C TYR A 39 11.08 8.40 -9.23
N TRP A 40 11.56 8.77 -10.41
CA TRP A 40 10.76 8.67 -11.63
C TRP A 40 10.39 7.22 -11.96
N LEU A 41 11.33 6.28 -11.80
CA LEU A 41 11.04 4.85 -12.04
C LEU A 41 9.99 4.33 -11.07
N SER A 42 10.01 4.75 -9.81
CA SER A 42 8.95 4.43 -8.84
C SER A 42 7.59 4.88 -9.35
N TRP A 43 7.50 6.10 -9.90
CA TRP A 43 6.24 6.60 -10.47
C TRP A 43 5.77 5.77 -11.66
N VAL A 44 6.67 5.37 -12.56
CA VAL A 44 6.32 4.51 -13.69
C VAL A 44 5.76 3.16 -13.22
N VAL A 45 6.40 2.54 -12.23
CA VAL A 45 5.93 1.27 -11.66
C VAL A 45 4.55 1.42 -11.03
N THR A 46 4.32 2.50 -10.27
CA THR A 46 3.00 2.79 -9.69
C THR A 46 1.92 2.96 -10.76
N CYS A 47 2.19 3.72 -11.82
CA CYS A 47 1.24 3.91 -12.92
C CYS A 47 0.86 2.60 -13.61
N ILE A 48 1.83 1.69 -13.83
CA ILE A 48 1.54 0.37 -14.42
C ILE A 48 0.69 -0.47 -13.46
N ALA A 49 1.02 -0.46 -12.17
CA ALA A 49 0.25 -1.19 -11.16
C ALA A 49 -1.21 -0.71 -11.13
N ASP A 50 -1.46 0.60 -11.17
CA ASP A 50 -2.81 1.17 -11.18
C ASP A 50 -3.60 0.75 -12.43
N VAL A 51 -2.98 0.75 -13.61
CA VAL A 51 -3.63 0.31 -14.87
C VAL A 51 -3.99 -1.18 -14.81
N VAL A 52 -3.12 -2.02 -14.25
CA VAL A 52 -3.38 -3.45 -14.07
C VAL A 52 -4.55 -3.68 -13.11
N VAL A 53 -4.61 -2.93 -12.01
CA VAL A 53 -5.70 -3.00 -11.03
C VAL A 53 -7.02 -2.53 -11.63
N CYS A 54 -7.04 -1.43 -12.37
CA CYS A 54 -8.24 -0.98 -13.09
C CYS A 54 -8.72 -2.02 -14.11
N GLY A 55 -7.79 -2.63 -14.86
CA GLY A 55 -8.09 -3.70 -15.81
C GLY A 55 -8.70 -4.93 -15.15
N SER A 56 -8.17 -5.36 -14.01
CA SER A 56 -8.69 -6.52 -13.27
C SER A 56 -10.05 -6.23 -12.64
N TYR A 57 -10.27 -5.02 -12.11
CA TYR A 57 -11.60 -4.61 -11.63
C TYR A 57 -12.63 -4.59 -12.74
N MET A 58 -12.31 -4.05 -13.91
CA MET A 58 -13.27 -4.01 -15.02
C MET A 58 -13.62 -5.41 -15.53
N GLN A 59 -12.68 -6.35 -15.54
CA GLN A 59 -12.98 -7.75 -15.86
C GLN A 59 -13.79 -8.46 -14.77
N TYR A 60 -13.64 -8.09 -13.49
CA TYR A 60 -14.46 -8.64 -12.40
C TYR A 60 -15.94 -8.29 -12.60
N TRP A 61 -16.25 -7.05 -12.99
CA TRP A 61 -17.63 -6.60 -13.21
C TRP A 61 -18.15 -6.94 -14.61
N PHE A 62 -17.28 -6.92 -15.62
CA PHE A 62 -17.60 -7.22 -17.02
C PHE A 62 -16.65 -8.30 -17.57
N PRO A 63 -16.95 -9.59 -17.34
CA PRO A 63 -16.04 -10.69 -17.68
C PRO A 63 -15.80 -10.88 -19.19
N GLU A 64 -16.67 -10.36 -20.05
CA GLU A 64 -16.49 -10.42 -21.52
C GLU A 64 -15.66 -9.25 -22.07
N MET A 65 -15.27 -8.31 -21.22
CA MET A 65 -14.61 -7.08 -21.66
C MET A 65 -13.10 -7.29 -21.82
N SER A 66 -12.59 -7.07 -23.04
CA SER A 66 -11.17 -7.23 -23.35
C SER A 66 -10.28 -6.16 -22.68
N ALA A 67 -9.09 -6.57 -22.23
CA ALA A 67 -8.17 -5.77 -21.42
C ALA A 67 -7.66 -4.46 -22.06
N TRP A 68 -7.75 -4.31 -23.38
CA TRP A 68 -7.28 -3.12 -24.09
C TRP A 68 -8.21 -1.90 -23.92
N MET A 69 -9.51 -2.11 -23.71
CA MET A 69 -10.47 -1.03 -23.47
C MET A 69 -10.25 -0.32 -22.12
N PRO A 70 -10.08 -1.03 -20.97
CA PRO A 70 -9.65 -0.43 -19.71
C PRO A 70 -8.35 0.34 -19.83
N ALA A 71 -7.36 -0.22 -20.52
CA ALA A 71 -6.04 0.39 -20.66
C ALA A 71 -6.10 1.74 -21.40
N LEU A 72 -6.82 1.79 -22.55
CA LEU A 72 -7.00 3.04 -23.30
C LEU A 72 -7.82 4.07 -22.53
N SER A 73 -8.88 3.65 -21.83
CA SER A 73 -9.69 4.57 -21.03
C SER A 73 -8.91 5.18 -19.87
N THR A 74 -8.12 4.38 -19.16
CA THR A 74 -7.26 4.84 -18.07
C THR A 74 -6.20 5.82 -18.57
N LEU A 75 -5.55 5.51 -19.70
CA LEU A 75 -4.58 6.40 -20.34
C LEU A 75 -5.21 7.74 -20.76
N GLY A 76 -6.40 7.69 -21.37
CA GLY A 76 -7.13 8.88 -21.81
C GLY A 76 -7.56 9.77 -20.65
N ILE A 77 -8.02 9.19 -19.55
CA ILE A 77 -8.38 9.91 -18.33
C ILE A 77 -7.16 10.58 -17.69
N LEU A 78 -6.04 9.86 -17.58
CA LEU A 78 -4.77 10.39 -17.07
C LEU A 78 -4.28 11.57 -17.91
N PHE A 79 -4.35 11.46 -19.23
CA PHE A 79 -3.99 12.53 -20.15
C PHE A 79 -4.90 13.75 -19.99
N LEU A 80 -6.21 13.55 -19.87
CA LEU A 80 -7.18 14.62 -19.66
C LEU A 80 -6.92 15.36 -18.34
N PHE A 81 -6.67 14.61 -17.26
CA PHE A 81 -6.31 15.20 -15.98
C PHE A 81 -5.00 15.97 -16.08
N ASN A 82 -3.98 15.45 -16.77
CA ASN A 82 -2.71 16.15 -16.94
C ASN A 82 -2.88 17.55 -17.56
N LEU A 83 -3.88 17.74 -18.43
CA LEU A 83 -4.19 19.03 -19.06
C LEU A 83 -5.02 19.99 -18.19
N LEU A 84 -5.85 19.49 -17.28
CA LEU A 84 -6.81 20.31 -16.51
C LEU A 84 -6.26 20.81 -15.15
N SER A 85 -5.00 20.49 -14.82
CA SER A 85 -4.61 20.22 -13.43
C SER A 85 -3.51 21.12 -12.84
N VAL A 86 -3.35 22.36 -13.28
CA VAL A 86 -2.40 23.25 -12.54
C VAL A 86 -3.09 24.04 -11.44
N LYS A 87 -4.39 24.33 -11.57
CA LYS A 87 -5.12 25.18 -10.60
C LYS A 87 -6.22 24.45 -9.82
N MET A 88 -6.96 23.54 -10.46
CA MET A 88 -8.02 22.76 -9.81
C MET A 88 -7.50 21.55 -9.02
N PHE A 89 -6.26 21.13 -9.28
CA PHE A 89 -5.67 19.94 -8.66
C PHE A 89 -5.48 20.09 -7.16
N GLY A 90 -5.00 21.25 -6.70
CA GLY A 90 -4.79 21.48 -5.28
C GLY A 90 -6.09 21.44 -4.46
N GLU A 91 -7.19 21.98 -5.01
CA GLU A 91 -8.50 21.91 -4.36
C GLU A 91 -9.06 20.48 -4.40
N ALA A 92 -8.99 19.79 -5.55
CA ALA A 92 -9.45 18.41 -5.66
C ALA A 92 -8.68 17.44 -4.76
N GLU A 93 -7.35 17.58 -4.68
CA GLU A 93 -6.52 16.79 -3.76
C GLU A 93 -6.90 17.01 -2.30
N PHE A 94 -7.23 18.24 -1.91
CA PHE A 94 -7.71 18.54 -0.57
C PHE A 94 -9.02 17.79 -0.26
N TRP A 95 -9.99 17.82 -1.18
CA TRP A 95 -11.25 17.09 -1.02
C TRP A 95 -11.06 15.57 -1.01
N PHE A 96 -10.19 15.02 -1.86
CA PHE A 96 -9.88 13.58 -1.86
C PHE A 96 -9.13 13.15 -0.60
N ALA A 97 -8.22 13.98 -0.08
CA ALA A 97 -7.55 13.73 1.19
C ALA A 97 -8.55 13.71 2.36
N LEU A 98 -9.55 14.61 2.35
CA LEU A 98 -10.60 14.63 3.36
C LEU A 98 -11.43 13.34 3.36
N ILE A 99 -11.81 12.82 2.19
CA ILE A 99 -12.53 11.53 2.07
C ILE A 99 -11.69 10.39 2.68
N LYS A 100 -10.39 10.35 2.41
CA LYS A 100 -9.48 9.34 2.98
C LYS A 100 -9.46 9.40 4.51
N VAL A 101 -9.36 10.60 5.09
CA VAL A 101 -9.37 10.79 6.55
C VAL A 101 -10.69 10.33 7.16
N ILE A 102 -11.82 10.74 6.58
CA ILE A 102 -13.15 10.33 7.05
C ILE A 102 -13.31 8.81 6.96
N THR A 103 -12.81 8.17 5.90
CA THR A 103 -12.87 6.72 5.72
C THR A 103 -12.08 5.98 6.80
N ILE A 104 -10.87 6.45 7.13
CA ILE A 104 -10.04 5.86 8.20
C ILE A 104 -10.76 5.97 9.54
N ILE A 105 -11.32 7.16 9.85
CA ILE A 105 -12.07 7.37 11.08
C ILE A 105 -13.29 6.44 11.13
N ALA A 106 -14.05 6.34 10.03
CA ALA A 106 -15.21 5.47 9.94
C ALA A 106 -14.84 3.98 10.13
N LEU A 107 -13.74 3.52 9.56
CA LEU A 107 -13.23 2.16 9.76
C LEU A 107 -12.83 1.89 11.21
N ILE A 108 -12.13 2.84 11.85
CA ILE A 108 -11.74 2.73 13.26
C ILE A 108 -12.98 2.67 14.16
N VAL A 109 -13.94 3.57 13.94
CA VAL A 109 -15.19 3.62 14.71
C VAL A 109 -16.01 2.35 14.51
N THR A 110 -16.16 1.89 13.26
CA THR A 110 -16.91 0.65 12.96
C THR A 110 -16.23 -0.56 13.58
N GLY A 111 -14.89 -0.68 13.48
CA GLY A 111 -14.13 -1.75 14.13
C GLY A 111 -14.27 -1.73 15.66
N ALA A 112 -14.17 -0.55 16.28
CA ALA A 112 -14.36 -0.40 17.71
C ALA A 112 -15.80 -0.75 18.15
N TRP A 113 -16.80 -0.36 17.36
CA TRP A 113 -18.20 -0.67 17.60
C TRP A 113 -18.49 -2.18 17.48
N MET A 114 -17.93 -2.85 16.47
CA MET A 114 -18.03 -4.31 16.32
C MET A 114 -17.43 -5.06 17.50
N VAL A 115 -16.29 -4.60 18.02
CA VAL A 115 -15.66 -5.17 19.23
C VAL A 115 -16.49 -4.91 20.48
N ALA A 116 -17.02 -3.69 20.65
CA ALA A 116 -17.83 -3.34 21.81
C ALA A 116 -19.18 -4.09 21.86
N THR A 117 -19.77 -4.35 20.71
CA THR A 117 -21.04 -5.08 20.58
C THR A 117 -20.88 -6.60 20.52
N GLY A 118 -19.64 -7.11 20.47
CA GLY A 118 -19.36 -8.55 20.36
C GLY A 118 -19.97 -9.19 19.12
N TRP A 119 -20.03 -8.43 18.02
CA TRP A 119 -20.74 -8.83 16.79
C TRP A 119 -20.11 -10.10 16.20
N THR A 120 -20.97 -11.06 15.86
CA THR A 120 -20.56 -12.38 15.33
C THR A 120 -20.82 -12.44 13.84
N SER A 121 -19.76 -12.66 13.06
CA SER A 121 -19.87 -12.88 11.62
C SER A 121 -20.67 -14.16 11.32
N PRO A 122 -21.36 -14.29 10.17
CA PRO A 122 -22.02 -15.53 9.73
C PRO A 122 -21.09 -16.76 9.69
N ASP A 123 -19.77 -16.55 9.64
CA ASP A 123 -18.73 -17.60 9.73
C ASP A 123 -18.37 -18.01 11.18
N GLY A 124 -19.08 -17.52 12.21
CA GLY A 124 -18.93 -17.93 13.61
C GLY A 124 -17.81 -17.24 14.39
N VAL A 125 -17.09 -16.29 13.80
CA VAL A 125 -16.03 -15.52 14.48
C VAL A 125 -16.64 -14.32 15.21
N LYS A 126 -16.45 -14.27 16.53
CA LYS A 126 -16.85 -13.13 17.37
C LYS A 126 -15.76 -12.07 17.35
N ALA A 127 -16.10 -10.81 17.09
CA ALA A 127 -15.15 -9.72 17.19
C ALA A 127 -14.69 -9.55 18.67
N SER A 128 -13.46 -9.95 18.97
CA SER A 128 -12.87 -9.93 20.31
C SER A 128 -11.40 -9.51 20.25
N LEU A 129 -10.93 -8.77 21.28
CA LEU A 129 -9.52 -8.40 21.47
C LEU A 129 -8.60 -9.63 21.63
N SER A 130 -9.15 -10.81 21.91
CA SER A 130 -8.41 -12.07 22.01
C SER A 130 -7.71 -12.49 20.72
N HIS A 131 -8.19 -12.03 19.55
CA HIS A 131 -7.58 -12.34 18.25
C HIS A 131 -6.26 -11.62 17.99
N ILE A 132 -5.91 -10.61 18.78
CA ILE A 132 -4.62 -9.90 18.67
C ILE A 132 -3.49 -10.75 19.26
N THR A 133 -3.81 -11.62 20.23
CA THR A 133 -2.85 -12.50 20.92
C THR A 133 -2.91 -13.95 20.45
N ASP A 134 -3.76 -14.27 19.46
CA ASP A 134 -3.89 -15.64 18.95
C ASP A 134 -2.59 -16.10 18.25
N PRO A 135 -1.97 -17.21 18.69
CA PRO A 135 -0.75 -17.73 18.07
C PRO A 135 -0.94 -18.08 16.58
N THR A 136 -2.17 -18.38 16.16
CA THR A 136 -2.52 -18.71 14.77
C THR A 136 -2.50 -17.50 13.83
N VAL A 137 -2.64 -16.28 14.34
CA VAL A 137 -2.56 -15.03 13.57
C VAL A 137 -1.10 -14.60 13.39
N PHE A 138 -0.27 -14.81 14.41
CA PHE A 138 1.16 -14.44 14.38
C PHE A 138 2.06 -15.51 13.75
N MET A 139 1.69 -16.80 13.84
CA MET A 139 2.48 -17.89 13.28
C MET A 139 1.99 -18.23 11.88
N PRO A 140 2.79 -17.96 10.83
CA PRO A 140 2.36 -18.24 9.47
C PRO A 140 2.17 -19.75 9.25
N PRO A 141 1.21 -20.16 8.40
CA PRO A 141 0.78 -21.54 8.28
C PRO A 141 1.87 -22.51 7.82
N TRP A 142 2.99 -22.04 7.27
CA TRP A 142 4.12 -22.90 6.96
C TRP A 142 4.88 -23.39 8.20
N ARG A 143 4.89 -22.62 9.30
CA ARG A 143 5.66 -22.95 10.51
C ARG A 143 5.04 -24.10 11.31
N HIS A 144 3.70 -24.16 11.38
CA HIS A 144 3.01 -25.31 11.99
C HIS A 144 3.20 -26.58 11.15
N ARG A 145 3.15 -26.47 9.81
CA ARG A 145 3.35 -27.61 8.90
C ARG A 145 4.76 -28.18 8.96
N LEU A 146 5.77 -27.34 9.16
CA LEU A 146 7.15 -27.79 9.39
C LEU A 146 7.25 -28.55 10.73
N LEU A 147 6.76 -27.98 11.84
CA LEU A 147 6.83 -28.62 13.16
C LEU A 147 6.06 -29.95 13.24
N CYS A 148 4.91 -30.07 12.56
CA CYS A 148 4.15 -31.32 12.48
C CYS A 148 4.76 -32.35 11.52
N ARG A 149 5.70 -31.95 10.64
CA ARG A 149 6.32 -32.87 9.67
C ARG A 149 7.61 -33.53 10.18
N PHE A 150 8.23 -32.98 11.23
CA PHE A 150 9.44 -33.53 11.82
C PHE A 150 9.29 -34.57 12.94
N PRO A 151 8.14 -34.83 13.62
CA PRO A 151 8.12 -35.83 14.69
C PRO A 151 8.28 -37.28 14.18
N ASP A 152 7.75 -37.58 12.99
CA ASP A 152 7.62 -38.98 12.52
C ASP A 152 8.76 -39.48 11.61
N SER A 153 9.59 -38.59 11.07
CA SER A 153 10.63 -38.96 10.11
C SER A 153 11.84 -39.71 10.71
N TYR A 154 12.01 -39.69 12.03
CA TYR A 154 13.14 -40.36 12.70
C TYR A 154 12.83 -41.81 13.11
N LEU A 155 11.55 -42.22 13.17
CA LEU A 155 11.13 -43.57 13.57
C LEU A 155 11.16 -44.60 12.44
N LEU A 156 11.27 -44.17 11.17
CA LEU A 156 11.30 -45.06 10.01
C LEU A 156 12.72 -45.48 9.57
N LEU A 157 13.78 -44.88 10.12
CA LEU A 157 15.18 -45.21 9.79
C LEU A 157 15.85 -46.23 10.73
N TYR A 158 15.19 -46.64 11.82
CA TYR A 158 15.71 -47.64 12.78
C TYR A 158 14.98 -48.99 12.68
N ARG A 159 14.21 -49.20 11.60
CA ARG A 159 13.40 -50.41 11.36
C ARG A 159 13.75 -51.01 9.99
N ASN A 160 15.02 -51.33 9.78
CA ASN A 160 15.53 -52.32 8.82
C ASN A 160 16.87 -52.85 9.31
#